data_AF-Q7MUU3-F1
#
_entry.id   AF-Q7MUU3-F1
#
_cell.length_a   1.000
_cell.length_b   1.000
_cell.length_c   1.000
_cell.angle_alpha   90.00
_cell.angle_beta   90.00
_cell.angle_gamma   90.00
#
_symmetry.space_group_name_H-M   'P 1'
#
loop_
_entity.id
_entity.type
_entity.pdbx_description
1 polymer ?
#
loop_
_entity_poly.entity_id
_entity_poly.type
_entity_poly.pdbx_seq_one_letter_code
_entity_poly.pdbx_strand_id
1 'polypeptide(L)'
;MDPPVCSPWGRFGCYLLLFACPIIFASIMKKEFIGRTAKSLSLALAIFSGCIFGSVLPAWSQEIVAGELERCFLAMPESVLPIVTMEERNDLCRRAGHLSGFTHTASLESSLGGTVTFLLNRNFIRIQTSTVGEVFMRILPFSDSSSVICVVTTVLHPVADSRIDFYTTEWKPLKTDRFWQQPRIEDFFLPHTDRQSYAYQAIYASLTPSYMQVSLSEESDTLSIRQTVTETLAEEEKPLAAIFLSPEPLVYRWQSGRFVRQVR
;
A
#
# COMPACT_ATOMS: atom_id res chain seq x y z
N MET A 1 -59.77 -15.21 -25.47
CA MET A 1 -60.03 -16.46 -26.21
C MET A 1 -58.85 -17.37 -25.91
N ASP A 2 -59.08 -18.40 -25.10
CA ASP A 2 -58.10 -19.47 -24.81
C ASP A 2 -58.14 -20.56 -25.92
N PRO A 3 -57.39 -21.68 -25.81
CA PRO A 3 -55.95 -21.95 -26.04
C PRO A 3 -55.84 -23.02 -27.18
N PRO A 4 -54.99 -24.08 -27.23
CA PRO A 4 -53.68 -24.45 -26.62
C PRO A 4 -52.65 -24.96 -27.67
N VAL A 5 -51.45 -25.45 -27.29
CA VAL A 5 -50.84 -26.74 -27.74
C VAL A 5 -49.60 -27.06 -26.88
N CYS A 6 -49.48 -28.34 -26.49
CA CYS A 6 -48.48 -28.96 -25.62
C CYS A 6 -47.16 -29.38 -26.32
N SER A 7 -46.03 -29.24 -25.57
CA SER A 7 -44.87 -30.17 -25.41
C SER A 7 -44.00 -30.56 -26.63
N PRO A 8 -42.85 -31.30 -26.52
CA PRO A 8 -42.07 -31.72 -25.33
C PRO A 8 -40.52 -31.51 -25.44
N TRP A 9 -39.85 -31.36 -24.28
CA TRP A 9 -38.49 -31.84 -23.95
C TRP A 9 -37.25 -31.29 -24.69
N GLY A 10 -36.33 -30.69 -23.92
CA GLY A 10 -34.98 -30.41 -24.43
C GLY A 10 -34.04 -29.66 -23.48
N ARG A 11 -33.58 -30.33 -22.42
CA ARG A 11 -32.20 -30.26 -21.88
C ARG A 11 -31.71 -28.99 -21.16
N PHE A 12 -31.31 -29.21 -19.88
CA PHE A 12 -30.15 -28.67 -19.13
C PHE A 12 -29.96 -27.14 -19.09
N GLY A 13 -29.72 -26.43 -17.98
CA GLY A 13 -29.42 -26.70 -16.58
C GLY A 13 -29.35 -25.31 -15.89
N CYS A 14 -29.78 -25.14 -14.65
CA CYS A 14 -28.88 -25.02 -13.47
C CYS A 14 -27.85 -23.88 -13.62
N TYR A 15 -27.75 -22.83 -12.80
CA TYR A 15 -28.22 -22.51 -11.45
C TYR A 15 -28.10 -20.99 -11.29
N LEU A 16 -29.10 -20.28 -10.76
CA LEU A 16 -28.88 -18.98 -10.12
C LEU A 16 -29.96 -18.75 -9.06
N LEU A 17 -29.51 -18.54 -7.82
CA LEU A 17 -30.19 -17.86 -6.71
C LEU A 17 -31.50 -18.48 -6.19
N LEU A 18 -31.53 -18.80 -4.89
CA LEU A 18 -32.32 -18.04 -3.91
C LEU A 18 -32.22 -18.68 -2.51
N PHE A 19 -31.77 -17.85 -1.58
CA PHE A 19 -32.04 -17.97 -0.15
C PHE A 19 -33.56 -17.95 0.10
N ALA A 20 -34.13 -18.94 0.81
CA ALA A 20 -35.33 -18.76 1.65
C ALA A 20 -35.69 -20.02 2.49
N CYS A 21 -35.49 -19.90 3.81
CA CYS A 21 -36.34 -20.30 4.95
C CYS A 21 -37.16 -21.62 4.94
N PRO A 22 -36.98 -22.53 5.94
CA PRO A 22 -37.73 -23.79 6.05
C PRO A 22 -38.77 -23.76 7.20
N ILE A 23 -40.01 -23.30 6.98
CA ILE A 23 -41.06 -23.38 8.02
C ILE A 23 -42.42 -23.91 7.50
N ILE A 24 -42.68 -24.03 6.20
CA ILE A 24 -44.07 -24.21 5.72
C ILE A 24 -44.46 -25.65 5.32
N PHE A 25 -43.57 -26.64 5.30
CA PHE A 25 -43.90 -27.96 4.71
C PHE A 25 -44.50 -29.02 5.67
N ALA A 26 -44.83 -28.68 6.91
CA ALA A 26 -45.20 -29.68 7.93
C ALA A 26 -46.71 -30.02 8.03
N SER A 27 -47.60 -29.47 7.20
CA SER A 27 -49.05 -29.54 7.49
C SER A 27 -49.92 -30.38 6.56
N ILE A 28 -49.36 -31.18 5.63
CA ILE A 28 -50.17 -32.07 4.78
C ILE A 28 -49.46 -33.42 4.73
N MET A 29 -50.09 -34.44 5.33
CA MET A 29 -49.96 -35.89 5.06
C MET A 29 -50.20 -36.68 6.36
N LYS A 30 -51.43 -36.66 6.88
CA LYS A 30 -51.90 -37.67 7.84
C LYS A 30 -53.38 -37.97 7.62
N LYS A 31 -53.69 -38.80 6.63
CA LYS A 31 -54.93 -39.60 6.57
C LYS A 31 -54.83 -40.72 5.52
N GLU A 32 -54.86 -41.93 6.05
CA GLU A 32 -55.42 -43.17 5.49
C GLU A 32 -54.63 -44.07 4.51
N PHE A 33 -54.33 -45.27 5.05
CA PHE A 33 -54.38 -46.63 4.46
C PHE A 33 -53.37 -47.02 3.36
N ILE A 34 -52.34 -47.81 3.66
CA ILE A 34 -52.27 -49.29 3.79
C ILE A 34 -51.84 -50.00 2.51
N GLY A 35 -50.73 -50.74 2.62
CA GLY A 35 -50.56 -52.03 1.95
C GLY A 35 -49.41 -52.14 0.95
N ARG A 36 -48.47 -53.03 1.28
CA ARG A 36 -47.52 -53.74 0.39
C ARG A 36 -46.26 -53.00 -0.09
N THR A 37 -45.20 -53.27 0.67
CA THR A 37 -43.92 -53.88 0.22
C THR A 37 -43.41 -53.49 -1.17
N ALA A 38 -42.28 -52.79 -1.20
CA ALA A 38 -40.96 -53.39 -1.45
C ALA A 38 -40.05 -52.38 -2.18
N LYS A 39 -38.93 -52.05 -1.51
CA LYS A 39 -37.62 -51.67 -2.07
C LYS A 39 -37.60 -50.52 -3.09
N SER A 40 -36.76 -49.54 -2.76
CA SER A 40 -36.45 -48.34 -3.55
C SER A 40 -37.47 -47.22 -3.35
N LEU A 41 -37.16 -46.33 -2.43
CA LEU A 41 -36.81 -44.95 -2.73
C LEU A 41 -36.68 -44.18 -1.41
N SER A 42 -35.66 -43.33 -1.37
CA SER A 42 -35.58 -42.12 -0.56
C SER A 42 -35.69 -42.27 0.96
N LEU A 43 -34.62 -42.05 1.74
CA LEU A 43 -34.05 -40.71 1.90
C LEU A 43 -35.15 -39.72 2.29
N ALA A 44 -35.52 -39.73 3.57
CA ALA A 44 -35.93 -38.54 4.32
C ALA A 44 -36.18 -38.90 5.80
N LEU A 45 -35.50 -38.16 6.68
CA LEU A 45 -35.87 -37.92 8.09
C LEU A 45 -35.80 -39.10 9.07
N ALA A 46 -34.58 -39.50 9.44
CA ALA A 46 -34.32 -40.07 10.77
C ALA A 46 -32.84 -39.94 11.19
N ILE A 47 -32.26 -38.73 11.10
CA ILE A 47 -31.09 -38.36 11.92
C ILE A 47 -31.33 -36.94 12.43
N PHE A 48 -32.38 -36.79 13.24
CA PHE A 48 -32.62 -35.62 14.08
C PHE A 48 -32.69 -36.08 15.53
N SER A 49 -31.68 -36.85 15.97
CA SER A 49 -31.40 -37.11 17.38
C SER A 49 -30.07 -37.83 17.49
N GLY A 50 -29.07 -37.18 18.06
CA GLY A 50 -27.79 -37.81 18.39
C GLY A 50 -26.66 -37.42 17.46
N CYS A 51 -25.99 -36.32 17.78
CA CYS A 51 -24.54 -36.22 17.93
C CYS A 51 -24.18 -34.74 18.10
N ILE A 52 -24.32 -34.28 19.34
CA ILE A 52 -23.49 -33.23 19.90
C ILE A 52 -22.06 -33.81 19.86
N PHE A 53 -21.37 -33.64 18.74
CA PHE A 53 -19.94 -33.93 18.62
C PHE A 53 -19.29 -32.65 18.12
N GLY A 54 -18.33 -32.15 18.90
CA GLY A 54 -17.72 -30.84 18.75
C GLY A 54 -17.20 -30.63 17.33
N SER A 55 -17.90 -29.81 16.56
CA SER A 55 -17.28 -29.05 15.49
C SER A 55 -16.45 -27.95 16.13
N VAL A 56 -15.24 -28.32 16.56
CA VAL A 56 -14.12 -27.38 16.54
C VAL A 56 -13.99 -26.98 15.08
N LEU A 57 -14.62 -25.86 14.71
CA LEU A 57 -14.25 -25.15 13.51
C LEU A 57 -12.73 -24.97 13.60
N PRO A 58 -11.93 -25.38 12.61
CA PRO A 58 -10.57 -24.90 12.53
C PRO A 58 -10.71 -23.40 12.31
N ALA A 59 -10.70 -22.65 13.41
CA ALA A 59 -10.25 -21.28 13.38
C ALA A 59 -8.87 -21.40 12.75
N TRP A 60 -8.77 -20.99 11.49
CA TRP A 60 -7.51 -20.75 10.84
C TRP A 60 -6.81 -19.73 11.73
N SER A 61 -6.01 -20.22 12.68
CA SER A 61 -5.09 -19.42 13.43
C SER A 61 -4.03 -19.03 12.40
N GLN A 62 -4.31 -17.95 11.68
CA GLN A 62 -3.22 -17.18 11.13
C GLN A 62 -2.43 -16.72 12.35
N GLU A 63 -1.33 -17.43 12.63
CA GLU A 63 -0.25 -16.86 13.41
C GLU A 63 0.05 -15.52 12.74
N ILE A 64 -0.31 -14.43 13.41
CA ILE A 64 0.04 -13.09 12.98
C ILE A 64 1.53 -12.98 13.28
N VAL A 65 2.35 -13.52 12.39
CA VAL A 65 3.81 -13.39 12.48
C VAL A 65 4.16 -11.97 12.04
N ALA A 66 5.02 -11.32 12.81
CA ALA A 66 5.57 -10.01 12.50
C ALA A 66 6.04 -9.94 11.04
N GLY A 67 5.58 -8.92 10.32
CA GLY A 67 5.98 -8.69 8.93
C GLY A 67 7.49 -8.44 8.80
N GLU A 68 8.04 -8.60 7.60
CA GLU A 68 9.47 -8.34 7.36
C GLU A 68 9.84 -6.89 7.71
N LEU A 69 8.99 -5.92 7.35
CA LEU A 69 9.19 -4.51 7.68
C LEU A 69 9.16 -4.25 9.19
N GLU A 70 8.25 -4.90 9.92
CA GLU A 70 8.16 -4.80 11.39
C GLU A 70 9.45 -5.30 12.04
N ARG A 71 9.96 -6.47 11.61
CA ARG A 71 11.22 -7.01 12.11
C ARG A 71 12.41 -6.10 11.81
N CYS A 72 12.48 -5.58 10.58
CA CYS A 72 13.51 -4.62 10.21
C CYS A 72 13.43 -3.35 11.05
N PHE A 73 12.23 -2.81 11.27
CA PHE A 73 12.02 -1.58 12.05
C PHE A 73 12.43 -1.75 13.52
N LEU A 74 12.10 -2.87 14.15
CA LEU A 74 12.53 -3.18 15.51
C LEU A 74 14.06 -3.30 15.63
N ALA A 75 14.72 -3.88 14.62
CA ALA A 75 16.17 -4.06 14.55
C ALA A 75 16.93 -2.82 14.03
N MET A 76 16.24 -1.72 13.70
CA MET A 76 16.86 -0.54 13.09
C MET A 76 17.86 0.14 14.04
N PRO A 77 19.10 0.43 13.60
CA PRO A 77 20.04 1.22 14.39
C PRO A 77 19.51 2.63 14.64
N GLU A 78 19.75 3.17 15.83
CA GLU A 78 19.34 4.53 16.20
C GLU A 78 19.95 5.60 15.29
N SER A 79 21.14 5.33 14.72
CA SER A 79 21.81 6.22 13.77
C SER A 79 21.02 6.50 12.50
N VAL A 80 20.08 5.63 12.11
CA VAL A 80 19.25 5.80 10.90
C VAL A 80 18.09 6.77 11.18
N LEU A 81 17.57 6.79 12.40
CA LEU A 81 16.47 7.65 12.83
C LEU A 81 16.77 8.23 14.21
N PRO A 82 17.67 9.22 14.32
CA PRO A 82 18.13 9.77 15.60
C PRO A 82 17.12 10.73 16.24
N ILE A 83 15.82 10.54 15.95
CA ILE A 83 14.72 11.36 16.44
C ILE A 83 14.09 10.72 17.68
N VAL A 84 14.13 9.39 17.76
CA VAL A 84 13.62 8.61 18.88
C VAL A 84 14.66 7.58 19.28
N THR A 85 14.77 7.31 20.58
CA THR A 85 15.67 6.26 21.07
C THR A 85 15.16 4.88 20.66
N MET A 86 16.07 3.90 20.61
CA MET A 86 15.68 2.51 20.32
C MET A 86 14.63 1.97 21.31
N GLU A 87 14.71 2.36 22.58
CA GLU A 87 13.78 1.93 23.63
C GLU A 87 12.38 2.50 23.39
N GLU A 88 12.26 3.83 23.21
CA GLU A 88 10.98 4.49 22.93
C GLU A 88 10.30 3.92 21.68
N ARG A 89 11.08 3.68 20.62
CA ARG A 89 10.60 3.08 19.37
C ARG A 89 10.07 1.66 19.58
N ASN A 90 10.84 0.81 20.27
CA ASN A 90 10.46 -0.58 20.50
C ASN A 90 9.25 -0.69 21.43
N ASP A 91 9.13 0.20 22.42
CA ASP A 91 7.97 0.28 23.29
C ASP A 91 6.72 0.73 22.53
N LEU A 92 6.86 1.69 21.60
CA LEU A 92 5.77 2.11 20.71
C LEU A 92 5.29 0.94 19.83
N CYS A 93 6.21 0.19 19.21
CA CYS A 93 5.88 -1.01 18.44
C CYS A 93 5.22 -2.09 19.31
N ARG A 94 5.70 -2.32 20.54
CA ARG A 94 5.10 -3.29 21.46
C ARG A 94 3.66 -2.93 21.80
N ARG A 95 3.34 -1.65 21.96
CA ARG A 95 1.96 -1.17 22.18
C ARG A 95 1.07 -1.32 20.95
N ALA A 96 1.63 -1.10 19.76
CA ALA A 96 0.90 -1.29 18.50
C ALA A 96 0.58 -2.77 18.21
N GLY A 97 1.38 -3.69 18.76
CA GLY A 97 1.31 -5.11 18.42
C GLY A 97 1.84 -5.37 17.01
N HIS A 98 1.45 -6.51 16.42
CA HIS A 98 1.89 -6.86 15.06
C HIS A 98 1.27 -5.95 14.01
N LEU A 99 2.09 -5.51 13.06
CA LEU A 99 1.67 -4.60 12.01
C LEU A 99 0.78 -5.33 11.01
N SER A 100 -0.43 -4.80 10.81
CA SER A 100 -1.43 -5.33 9.89
C SER A 100 -1.58 -4.44 8.65
N GLY A 101 -2.50 -4.81 7.75
CA GLY A 101 -2.88 -3.93 6.63
C GLY A 101 -3.62 -2.67 7.07
N PHE A 102 -4.10 -2.61 8.33
CA PHE A 102 -4.69 -1.40 8.91
C PHE A 102 -3.58 -0.56 9.55
N THR A 103 -3.44 0.68 9.07
CA THR A 103 -2.44 1.63 9.56
C THR A 103 -2.73 2.03 11.00
N HIS A 104 -1.80 1.75 11.91
CA HIS A 104 -1.87 2.17 13.30
C HIS A 104 -1.16 3.51 13.48
N THR A 105 -1.89 4.51 13.98
CA THR A 105 -1.35 5.83 14.27
C THR A 105 -0.94 5.90 15.75
N ALA A 106 0.31 6.27 16.00
CA ALA A 106 0.82 6.53 17.34
C ALA A 106 1.58 7.86 17.37
N SER A 107 1.52 8.57 18.49
CA SER A 107 2.37 9.74 18.73
C SER A 107 3.21 9.54 19.99
N LEU A 108 4.40 10.13 19.97
CA LEU A 108 5.35 10.15 21.07
C LEU A 108 5.92 11.56 21.19
N GLU A 109 6.04 12.07 22.41
CA GLU A 109 6.90 13.21 22.69
C GLU A 109 8.33 12.69 22.87
N SER A 110 9.22 13.05 21.95
CA SER A 110 10.61 12.60 22.01
C SER A 110 11.33 13.27 23.18
N SER A 111 12.14 12.50 23.89
CA SER A 111 13.08 13.03 24.90
C SER A 111 14.10 14.01 24.30
N LEU A 112 14.34 13.95 22.99
CA LEU A 112 15.18 14.90 22.23
C LEU A 112 14.42 16.20 21.87
N GLY A 113 13.12 16.27 22.18
CA GLY A 113 12.26 17.41 21.95
C GLY A 113 11.41 17.27 20.69
N GLY A 114 10.11 17.56 20.83
CA GLY A 114 9.14 17.58 19.73
C GLY A 114 8.27 16.33 19.63
N THR A 115 7.09 16.52 19.05
CA THR A 115 6.13 15.45 18.79
C THR A 115 6.51 14.68 17.53
N VAL A 116 6.52 13.36 17.64
CA VAL A 116 6.76 12.44 16.53
C VAL A 116 5.53 11.58 16.34
N THR A 117 4.96 11.62 15.13
CA THR A 117 3.81 10.82 14.74
C THR A 117 4.27 9.66 13.86
N PHE A 118 3.85 8.46 14.20
CA PHE A 118 4.13 7.21 13.49
C PHE A 118 2.84 6.68 12.87
N LEU A 119 2.89 6.41 11.57
CA LEU A 119 1.92 5.61 10.86
C LEU A 119 2.57 4.25 10.57
N LEU A 120 2.14 3.25 11.33
CA LEU A 120 2.69 1.90 11.25
C LEU A 120 1.75 1.01 10.45
N ASN A 121 2.20 0.57 9.28
CA ASN A 121 1.51 -0.40 8.44
C ASN A 121 2.44 -1.59 8.17
N ARG A 122 1.88 -2.75 7.84
CA ARG A 122 2.66 -3.93 7.45
C ARG A 122 3.57 -3.66 6.24
N ASN A 123 3.13 -2.82 5.31
CA ASN A 123 3.80 -2.59 4.02
C ASN A 123 4.66 -1.32 4.00
N PHE A 124 4.36 -0.34 4.85
CA PHE A 124 5.11 0.91 4.95
C PHE A 124 5.12 1.45 6.38
N ILE A 125 6.13 2.24 6.68
CA ILE A 125 6.16 3.04 7.91
C ILE A 125 6.40 4.49 7.50
N ARG A 126 5.55 5.40 7.98
CA ARG A 126 5.70 6.84 7.81
C ARG A 126 5.88 7.48 9.18
N ILE A 127 6.88 8.33 9.30
CA ILE A 127 7.26 9.01 10.54
C ILE A 127 7.28 10.49 10.24
N GLN A 128 6.45 11.25 10.95
CA GLN A 128 6.33 12.68 10.77
C GLN A 128 6.81 13.36 12.06
N THR A 129 7.79 14.25 11.89
CA THR A 129 8.20 15.16 12.97
C THR A 129 7.33 16.40 12.94
N SER A 130 7.10 17.01 14.10
CA SER A 130 6.07 18.04 14.33
C SER A 130 5.99 19.17 13.30
N THR A 131 7.07 19.57 12.64
CA THR A 131 7.00 20.56 11.54
C THR A 131 8.01 20.39 10.42
N VAL A 132 9.13 19.70 10.59
CA VAL A 132 10.30 19.89 9.71
C VAL A 132 10.56 18.78 8.72
N GLY A 133 10.09 17.56 8.97
CA GLY A 133 10.43 16.45 8.09
C GLY A 133 9.61 15.19 8.26
N GLU A 134 9.73 14.36 7.25
CA GLU A 134 9.08 13.08 7.07
C GLU A 134 10.12 12.01 6.74
N VAL A 135 9.98 10.84 7.34
CA VAL A 135 10.69 9.63 6.93
C VAL A 135 9.66 8.60 6.50
N PHE A 136 9.77 8.14 5.27
CA PHE A 136 8.95 7.06 4.72
C PHE A 136 9.85 5.88 4.40
N MET A 137 9.50 4.69 4.86
CA MET A 137 10.27 3.48 4.58
C MET A 137 9.40 2.31 4.17
N ARG A 138 9.94 1.50 3.27
CA ARG A 138 9.29 0.31 2.73
C ARG A 138 10.33 -0.70 2.25
N ILE A 139 9.94 -1.98 2.27
CA ILE A 139 10.72 -3.06 1.68
C ILE A 139 10.39 -3.18 0.18
N LEU A 140 11.42 -3.26 -0.66
CA LEU A 140 11.32 -3.50 -2.10
C LEU A 140 12.00 -4.82 -2.47
N PRO A 141 11.42 -5.61 -3.40
CA PRO A 141 11.98 -6.90 -3.81
C PRO A 141 13.22 -6.71 -4.67
N PHE A 142 14.37 -7.28 -4.29
CA PHE A 142 15.61 -7.18 -5.09
C PHE A 142 15.86 -8.42 -5.94
N SER A 143 15.62 -9.61 -5.38
CA SER A 143 15.62 -10.89 -6.06
C SER A 143 14.50 -11.79 -5.50
N ASP A 144 14.36 -13.01 -6.00
CA ASP A 144 13.38 -13.99 -5.50
C ASP A 144 13.54 -14.32 -4.01
N SER A 145 14.72 -14.08 -3.44
CA SER A 145 15.08 -14.43 -2.06
C SER A 145 15.63 -13.28 -1.23
N SER A 146 15.76 -12.07 -1.79
CA SER A 146 16.32 -10.93 -1.08
C SER A 146 15.54 -9.64 -1.34
N SER A 147 15.50 -8.83 -0.31
CA SER A 147 14.81 -7.55 -0.29
C SER A 147 15.76 -6.44 0.14
N VAL A 148 15.42 -5.21 -0.22
CA VAL A 148 16.13 -4.01 0.24
C VAL A 148 15.16 -3.07 0.94
N ILE A 149 15.65 -2.37 1.95
CA ILE A 149 14.90 -1.31 2.62
C ILE A 149 15.15 -0.02 1.84
N CYS A 150 14.08 0.61 1.35
CA CYS A 150 14.11 1.94 0.77
C CYS A 150 13.62 2.93 1.82
N VAL A 151 14.41 3.96 2.10
CA VAL A 151 14.08 5.04 3.04
C VAL A 151 14.10 6.35 2.26
N VAL A 152 12.97 7.06 2.27
CA VAL A 152 12.82 8.41 1.73
C VAL A 152 12.74 9.37 2.90
N THR A 153 13.73 10.26 3.02
CA THR A 153 13.75 11.32 4.02
C THR A 153 13.47 12.64 3.33
N THR A 154 12.41 13.32 3.74
CA THR A 154 11.96 14.59 3.16
C THR A 154 12.01 15.67 4.23
N VAL A 155 12.71 16.75 3.95
CA VAL A 155 12.60 18.00 4.71
C VAL A 155 11.49 18.81 4.07
N LEU A 156 10.53 19.32 4.84
CA LEU A 156 9.34 19.98 4.29
C LEU A 156 9.47 21.51 4.21
N HIS A 157 10.31 22.11 5.04
CA HIS A 157 10.48 23.57 5.13
C HIS A 157 11.96 23.97 5.08
N PRO A 158 12.31 25.11 4.43
CA PRO A 158 11.40 26.07 3.78
C PRO A 158 10.85 25.61 2.42
N VAL A 159 11.54 24.71 1.73
CA VAL A 159 11.12 24.06 0.49
C VAL A 159 11.23 22.56 0.66
N ALA A 160 10.28 21.80 0.10
CA ALA A 160 10.30 20.36 0.21
C ALA A 160 11.45 19.75 -0.64
N ASP A 161 12.34 19.00 0.00
CA ASP A 161 13.45 18.30 -0.66
C ASP A 161 13.66 16.92 -0.04
N SER A 162 13.90 15.93 -0.89
CA SER A 162 13.96 14.52 -0.50
C SER A 162 15.29 13.85 -0.84
N ARG A 163 15.74 13.00 0.08
CA ARG A 163 16.82 12.04 -0.13
C ARG A 163 16.26 10.62 -0.15
N ILE A 164 16.83 9.76 -0.97
CA ILE A 164 16.54 8.32 -0.99
C ILE A 164 17.81 7.56 -0.59
N ASP A 165 17.70 6.75 0.46
CA ASP A 165 18.75 5.87 0.95
C ASP A 165 18.29 4.40 0.90
N PHE A 166 19.22 3.50 0.60
CA PHE A 166 18.95 2.08 0.49
C PHE A 166 19.80 1.28 1.48
N TYR A 167 19.19 0.26 2.08
CA TYR A 167 19.84 -0.63 3.05
C TYR A 167 19.51 -2.10 2.77
N THR A 168 20.36 -3.00 3.26
CA THR A 168 19.95 -4.40 3.43
C THR A 168 18.92 -4.52 4.55
N THR A 169 18.26 -5.68 4.66
CA THR A 169 17.34 -6.01 5.77
C THR A 169 18.03 -6.00 7.15
N GLU A 170 19.36 -6.06 7.20
CA GLU A 170 20.19 -5.93 8.39
C GLU A 170 20.76 -4.51 8.57
N TRP A 171 20.20 -3.51 7.88
CA TRP A 171 20.59 -2.10 7.96
C TRP A 171 22.02 -1.77 7.51
N LYS A 172 22.60 -2.57 6.63
CA LYS A 172 23.88 -2.22 5.99
C LYS A 172 23.61 -1.23 4.85
N PRO A 173 24.26 -0.06 4.81
CA PRO A 173 24.04 0.93 3.77
C PRO A 173 24.48 0.39 2.40
N LEU A 174 23.67 0.63 1.39
CA LEU A 174 23.93 0.28 0.00
C LEU A 174 24.12 1.56 -0.82
N LYS A 175 24.89 1.47 -1.91
CA LYS A 175 25.11 2.64 -2.77
C LYS A 175 23.84 2.97 -3.55
N THR A 176 23.32 4.18 -3.34
CA THR A 176 22.07 4.68 -3.95
C THR A 176 22.09 4.65 -5.47
N ASP A 177 23.22 4.96 -6.09
CA ASP A 177 23.43 4.97 -7.55
C ASP A 177 23.11 3.62 -8.24
N ARG A 178 23.17 2.50 -7.51
CA ARG A 178 22.78 1.18 -8.02
C ARG A 178 21.27 1.04 -8.24
N PHE A 179 20.47 1.78 -7.47
CA PHE A 179 19.01 1.62 -7.40
C PHE A 179 18.26 2.85 -7.91
N TRP A 180 18.85 4.03 -7.78
CA TRP A 180 18.23 5.31 -8.05
C TRP A 180 19.22 6.25 -8.72
N GLN A 181 18.80 6.82 -9.84
CA GLN A 181 19.48 7.93 -10.49
C GLN A 181 18.61 9.17 -10.32
N GLN A 182 19.12 10.15 -9.56
CA GLN A 182 18.40 11.41 -9.38
C GLN A 182 18.23 12.12 -10.73
N PRO A 183 17.00 12.51 -11.11
CA PRO A 183 16.76 13.24 -12.34
C PRO A 183 17.43 14.61 -12.28
N ARG A 184 17.73 15.15 -13.45
CA ARG A 184 18.17 16.54 -13.61
C ARG A 184 16.95 17.45 -13.65
N ILE A 185 17.13 18.73 -13.33
CA ILE A 185 16.07 19.72 -13.50
C ILE A 185 15.57 19.80 -14.96
N GLU A 186 16.48 19.51 -15.91
CA GLU A 186 16.17 19.43 -17.35
C GLU A 186 15.13 18.34 -17.68
N ASP A 187 15.03 17.28 -16.87
CA ASP A 187 14.05 16.20 -17.09
C ASP A 187 12.60 16.66 -16.81
N PHE A 188 12.44 17.82 -16.18
CA PHE A 188 11.16 18.49 -15.91
C PHE A 188 10.84 19.57 -16.95
N PHE A 189 11.66 19.75 -17.98
CA PHE A 189 11.38 20.76 -18.99
C PHE A 189 10.26 20.32 -19.93
N LEU A 190 9.45 21.30 -20.35
CA LEU A 190 8.45 21.11 -21.38
C LEU A 190 9.14 20.80 -22.73
N PRO A 191 8.46 20.06 -23.63
CA PRO A 191 8.97 19.80 -24.96
C PRO A 191 9.35 21.09 -25.68
N HIS A 192 10.44 21.05 -26.47
CA HIS A 192 10.93 22.18 -27.27
C HIS A 192 11.35 23.43 -26.47
N THR A 193 11.79 23.26 -25.21
CA THR A 193 12.37 24.35 -24.41
C THR A 193 13.57 24.99 -25.10
N ASP A 194 13.48 26.30 -25.37
CA ASP A 194 14.58 27.10 -25.92
C ASP A 194 15.51 27.63 -24.82
N ARG A 195 16.72 27.08 -24.77
CA ARG A 195 17.77 27.46 -23.80
C ARG A 195 18.38 28.84 -24.09
N GLN A 196 18.09 29.46 -25.24
CA GLN A 196 18.54 30.82 -25.57
C GLN A 196 17.46 31.88 -25.34
N SER A 197 16.24 31.46 -24.96
CA SER A 197 15.14 32.38 -24.68
C SER A 197 15.45 33.29 -23.48
N TYR A 198 14.90 34.50 -23.51
CA TYR A 198 15.00 35.43 -22.37
C TYR A 198 14.50 34.81 -21.07
N ALA A 199 13.39 34.07 -21.13
CA ALA A 199 12.79 33.41 -19.97
C ALA A 199 13.74 32.38 -19.35
N TYR A 200 14.38 31.54 -20.18
CA TYR A 200 15.34 30.55 -19.70
C TYR A 200 16.57 31.21 -19.08
N GLN A 201 17.14 32.21 -19.76
CA GLN A 201 18.34 32.90 -19.29
C GLN A 201 18.12 33.66 -17.97
N ALA A 202 16.93 34.26 -17.79
CA ALA A 202 16.57 34.93 -16.55
C ALA A 202 16.45 33.97 -15.35
N ILE A 203 15.94 32.75 -15.58
CA ILE A 203 15.67 31.78 -14.50
C ILE A 203 16.84 30.82 -14.27
N TYR A 204 17.80 30.73 -15.19
CA TYR A 204 18.85 29.71 -15.19
C TYR A 204 19.61 29.58 -13.86
N ALA A 205 19.98 30.71 -13.25
CA ALA A 205 20.69 30.72 -11.96
C ALA A 205 19.82 30.15 -10.82
N SER A 206 18.51 30.43 -10.84
CA SER A 206 17.54 29.99 -9.83
C SER A 206 17.17 28.52 -9.94
N LEU A 207 17.55 27.83 -11.03
CA LEU A 207 17.34 26.38 -11.18
C LEU A 207 18.26 25.53 -10.30
N THR A 208 19.31 26.13 -9.71
CA THR A 208 20.29 25.45 -8.86
C THR A 208 20.41 26.16 -7.50
N PRO A 209 20.22 25.48 -6.35
CA PRO A 209 19.99 24.04 -6.20
C PRO A 209 18.63 23.56 -6.72
N SER A 210 18.60 22.36 -7.30
CA SER A 210 17.37 21.77 -7.85
C SER A 210 16.65 20.92 -6.79
N TYR A 211 15.79 21.56 -6.00
CA TYR A 211 14.98 20.87 -4.98
C TYR A 211 13.92 19.96 -5.59
N MET A 212 13.78 18.76 -5.03
CA MET A 212 12.83 17.76 -5.52
C MET A 212 12.21 16.98 -4.37
N GLN A 213 10.89 16.85 -4.39
CA GLN A 213 10.16 16.03 -3.43
C GLN A 213 9.83 14.67 -4.03
N VAL A 214 10.17 13.62 -3.29
CA VAL A 214 9.90 12.22 -3.63
C VAL A 214 8.70 11.72 -2.83
N SER A 215 7.81 11.00 -3.50
CA SER A 215 6.70 10.26 -2.89
C SER A 215 6.77 8.81 -3.34
N LEU A 216 7.14 7.91 -2.44
CA LEU A 216 7.10 6.46 -2.66
C LEU A 216 5.68 5.95 -2.37
N SER A 217 5.13 5.13 -3.27
CA SER A 217 3.79 4.58 -3.10
C SER A 217 3.71 3.63 -1.89
N GLU A 218 2.58 3.66 -1.20
CA GLU A 218 2.29 2.81 -0.03
C GLU A 218 2.03 1.35 -0.43
N GLU A 219 1.55 1.12 -1.66
CA GLU A 219 1.12 -0.20 -2.13
C GLU A 219 1.90 -0.66 -3.37
N SER A 220 2.07 0.22 -4.35
CA SER A 220 2.71 -0.12 -5.63
C SER A 220 4.22 0.04 -5.56
N ASP A 221 5.00 -0.73 -6.30
CA ASP A 221 6.46 -0.52 -6.41
C ASP A 221 6.78 0.65 -7.36
N THR A 222 6.21 1.82 -7.08
CA THR A 222 6.34 3.04 -7.87
C THR A 222 6.69 4.21 -6.96
N LEU A 223 7.45 5.16 -7.49
CA LEU A 223 7.67 6.46 -6.87
C LEU A 223 7.33 7.57 -7.86
N SER A 224 6.95 8.72 -7.33
CA SER A 224 6.76 9.96 -8.05
C SER A 224 7.74 10.99 -7.51
N ILE A 225 8.37 11.75 -8.39
CA ILE A 225 9.25 12.86 -8.00
C ILE A 225 8.80 14.14 -8.69
N ARG A 226 8.59 15.20 -7.92
CA ARG A 226 8.24 16.53 -8.43
C ARG A 226 9.36 17.51 -8.12
N GLN A 227 9.64 18.42 -9.04
CA GLN A 227 10.51 19.56 -8.75
C GLN A 227 9.75 20.57 -7.89
N THR A 228 10.43 21.14 -6.91
CA THR A 228 9.88 22.16 -6.00
C THR A 228 10.58 23.51 -6.17
N VAL A 229 11.42 23.64 -7.22
CA VAL A 229 12.13 24.86 -7.58
C VAL A 229 11.16 25.99 -7.92
N THR A 230 10.06 25.70 -8.62
CA THR A 230 9.05 26.74 -8.94
C THR A 230 8.50 27.43 -7.69
N GLU A 231 8.46 26.73 -6.55
CA GLU A 231 7.96 27.27 -5.27
C GLU A 231 8.96 28.25 -4.64
N THR A 232 10.25 28.16 -4.98
CA THR A 232 11.29 29.04 -4.45
C THR A 232 11.47 30.34 -5.24
N LEU A 233 10.90 30.42 -6.44
CA LEU A 233 11.01 31.59 -7.32
C LEU A 233 10.17 32.76 -6.81
N ALA A 234 10.61 33.99 -7.13
CA ALA A 234 9.82 35.18 -6.89
C ALA A 234 8.54 35.19 -7.74
N GLU A 235 7.50 35.92 -7.33
CA GLU A 235 6.20 35.92 -8.02
C GLU A 235 6.31 36.40 -9.48
N GLU A 236 7.23 37.33 -9.77
CA GLU A 236 7.53 37.83 -11.11
C GLU A 236 8.31 36.84 -11.99
N GLU A 237 9.00 35.88 -11.38
CA GLU A 237 9.81 34.87 -12.07
C GLU A 237 8.98 33.64 -12.48
N LYS A 238 7.95 33.31 -11.70
CA LYS A 238 7.07 32.16 -11.94
C LYS A 238 6.46 32.13 -13.34
N PRO A 239 5.95 33.24 -13.93
CA PRO A 239 5.45 33.24 -15.30
C PRO A 239 6.53 32.94 -16.35
N LEU A 240 7.78 33.36 -16.11
CA LEU A 240 8.91 33.05 -17.00
C LEU A 240 9.26 31.56 -16.92
N ALA A 241 9.31 31.01 -15.70
CA ALA A 241 9.58 29.59 -15.48
C ALA A 241 8.48 28.70 -16.08
N ALA A 242 7.21 29.09 -15.97
CA ALA A 242 6.06 28.31 -16.48
C ALA A 242 6.11 28.05 -18.00
N ILE A 243 6.88 28.85 -18.76
CA ILE A 243 7.06 28.65 -20.21
C ILE A 243 7.85 27.36 -20.50
N PHE A 244 8.72 26.93 -19.60
CA PHE A 244 9.64 25.82 -19.86
C PHE A 244 9.75 24.80 -18.73
N LEU A 245 9.49 25.15 -17.47
CA LEU A 245 9.61 24.26 -16.32
C LEU A 245 8.24 23.70 -15.94
N SER A 246 8.05 22.39 -16.13
CA SER A 246 6.80 21.71 -15.83
C SER A 246 6.63 21.46 -14.33
N PRO A 247 5.43 21.62 -13.75
CA PRO A 247 5.12 21.15 -12.41
C PRO A 247 4.79 19.64 -12.37
N GLU A 248 4.63 18.99 -13.54
CA GLU A 248 4.23 17.59 -13.62
C GLU A 248 5.29 16.65 -13.02
N PRO A 249 4.91 15.75 -12.10
CA PRO A 249 5.83 14.79 -11.52
C PRO A 249 6.34 13.75 -12.53
N LEU A 250 7.58 13.31 -12.34
CA LEU A 250 8.16 12.19 -13.06
C LEU A 250 7.85 10.90 -12.31
N VAL A 251 7.29 9.91 -12.99
CA VAL A 251 6.96 8.61 -12.38
C VAL A 251 8.05 7.59 -12.67
N TYR A 252 8.47 6.86 -11.65
CA TYR A 252 9.42 5.75 -11.75
C TYR A 252 8.77 4.47 -11.22
N ARG A 253 9.15 3.34 -11.80
CA ARG A 253 8.72 2.01 -11.36
C ARG A 253 9.92 1.17 -11.00
N TRP A 254 9.83 0.46 -9.90
CA TRP A 254 10.83 -0.51 -9.49
C TRP A 254 10.77 -1.73 -10.41
N GLN A 255 11.87 -2.01 -11.11
CA GLN A 255 11.98 -3.11 -12.06
C GLN A 255 13.41 -3.64 -12.04
N SER A 256 13.56 -4.96 -11.93
CA SER A 256 14.88 -5.62 -11.92
C SER A 256 15.86 -5.02 -10.90
N GLY A 257 15.36 -4.72 -9.70
CA GLY A 257 16.17 -4.22 -8.59
C GLY A 257 16.64 -2.76 -8.73
N ARG A 258 15.94 -1.92 -9.51
CA ARG A 258 16.21 -0.46 -9.59
C ARG A 258 14.95 0.32 -10.00
N PHE A 259 14.93 1.62 -9.76
CA PHE A 259 13.89 2.52 -10.27
C PHE A 259 14.16 2.92 -11.72
N VAL A 260 13.17 2.69 -12.58
CA VAL A 260 13.22 2.99 -14.01
C VAL A 260 12.15 4.02 -14.35
N ARG A 261 12.55 5.10 -15.05
CA ARG A 261 11.64 6.16 -15.49
C ARG A 261 10.54 5.59 -16.37
N GLN A 262 9.29 5.91 -16.06
CA GLN A 262 8.14 5.58 -16.90
C GLN A 262 7.89 6.75 -17.85
N VAL A 263 8.08 6.50 -19.14
CA VAL A 263 7.61 7.37 -20.23
C VAL A 263 6.31 6.74 -20.73
N ARG A 264 5.18 7.40 -20.44
CA ARG A 264 3.88 7.03 -21.02
C ARG A 264 3.66 7.84 -22.28
#